data_AF-A0A7J9XX69-F1
#
_entry.id   AF-A0A7J9XX69-F1
#
_cell.length_a   1.000
_cell.length_b   1.000
_cell.length_c   1.000
_cell.angle_alpha   90.00
_cell.angle_beta   90.00
_cell.angle_gamma   90.00
#
_symmetry.space_group_name_H-M   'P 1'
#
loop_
_entity.id
_entity.type
_entity.pdbx_description
1 polymer ?
#
loop_
_entity_poly.entity_id
_entity_poly.type
_entity_poly.pdbx_seq_one_letter_code
_entity_poly.pdbx_strand_id
1 'polypeptide(L)'
;MISKRISGQTYYYLAVSARVDGKPRIVEQKYLGSAEDIDAAMFGATVMPSRTRHLKFGDLAATWGVIEQLGVVEIIDEVVGGRRTDAGASVGTYLALACANRIVDPCSKRGFAEWWEGTAGRRWVKLDRQALDHRRFWDAMDRLEVDELRVIETRLGRKMVTEFGLDLAGLALDMTNFAT
;
A
#
# COMPACT_ATOMS: atom_id res chain seq x y z
N MET A 1 9.48 -16.95 16.41
CA MET A 1 8.66 -18.17 16.17
C MET A 1 8.07 -18.61 17.48
N ILE A 2 6.85 -19.16 17.50
CA ILE A 2 6.22 -19.70 18.71
C ILE A 2 5.84 -21.17 18.47
N SER A 3 5.78 -21.98 19.53
CA SER A 3 5.29 -23.35 19.49
C SER A 3 3.99 -23.49 20.29
N LYS A 4 3.12 -24.39 19.85
CA LYS A 4 1.90 -24.80 20.56
C LYS A 4 1.84 -26.32 20.62
N ARG A 5 1.40 -26.85 21.76
CA ARG A 5 1.18 -28.29 21.92
C ARG A 5 -0.31 -28.59 21.76
N ILE A 6 -0.66 -29.39 20.75
CA ILE A 6 -2.04 -29.75 20.41
C ILE A 6 -2.10 -31.27 20.26
N SER A 7 -2.97 -31.92 21.02
CA SER A 7 -3.15 -33.40 21.01
C SER A 7 -1.82 -34.17 21.15
N GLY A 8 -0.94 -33.70 22.05
CA GLY A 8 0.36 -34.32 22.32
C GLY A 8 1.49 -33.89 21.38
N GLN A 9 1.16 -33.35 20.20
CA GLN A 9 2.13 -32.95 19.17
C GLN A 9 2.49 -31.46 19.23
N THR A 10 3.73 -31.13 18.83
CA THR A 10 4.25 -29.76 18.83
C THR A 10 4.18 -29.17 17.43
N TYR A 11 3.54 -28.00 17.34
CA TYR A 11 3.30 -27.26 16.12
C TYR A 11 3.90 -25.87 16.19
N TYR A 12 4.47 -25.40 15.10
CA TYR A 12 5.16 -24.12 15.02
C TYR A 12 4.35 -23.09 14.23
N TYR A 13 4.45 -21.85 14.68
CA TYR A 13 3.81 -20.69 14.05
C TYR A 13 4.80 -19.54 13.92
N LEU A 14 4.80 -18.88 12.77
CA LEU A 14 5.40 -17.57 12.59
C LEU A 14 4.45 -16.54 13.20
N ALA A 15 4.90 -15.87 14.25
CA ALA A 15 4.13 -14.83 14.91
C ALA A 15 4.70 -13.46 14.57
N VAL A 16 3.85 -12.54 14.13
CA VAL A 16 4.19 -11.12 13.97
C VAL A 16 3.62 -10.37 15.17
N SER A 17 4.49 -9.68 15.89
CA SER A 17 4.11 -8.83 17.02
C SER A 17 4.03 -7.37 16.61
N ALA A 18 2.98 -6.68 17.05
CA ALA A 18 2.87 -5.23 16.97
C ALA A 18 2.38 -4.67 18.32
N ARG A 19 2.55 -3.36 18.55
CA ARG A 19 1.97 -2.71 19.73
C ARG A 19 0.50 -2.37 19.46
N VAL A 20 -0.38 -2.87 20.31
CA VAL A 20 -1.81 -2.51 20.35
C VAL A 20 -2.05 -1.89 21.72
N ASP A 21 -2.51 -0.64 21.73
CA ASP A 21 -2.67 0.19 22.95
C ASP A 21 -1.39 0.24 23.81
N GLY A 22 -0.24 0.41 23.16
CA GLY A 22 1.08 0.48 23.81
C GLY A 22 1.65 -0.86 24.30
N LYS A 23 0.87 -1.95 24.27
CA LYS A 23 1.28 -3.27 24.73
C LYS A 23 1.66 -4.18 23.55
N PRO A 24 2.76 -4.96 23.63
CA PRO A 24 3.09 -5.94 22.60
C PRO A 24 2.00 -7.00 22.51
N ARG A 25 1.41 -7.18 21.33
CA ARG A 25 0.42 -8.22 21.02
C ARG A 25 0.83 -8.95 19.74
N ILE A 26 0.52 -10.24 19.67
CA ILE A 26 0.66 -10.98 18.42
C ILE A 26 -0.54 -10.61 17.55
N VAL A 27 -0.27 -9.92 16.43
CA VAL A 27 -1.30 -9.45 15.49
C VAL A 27 -1.50 -10.41 14.32
N GLU A 28 -0.54 -11.28 14.05
CA GLU A 28 -0.62 -12.29 13.01
C GLU A 28 0.06 -13.58 13.47
N GLN A 29 -0.58 -14.72 13.20
CA GLN A 29 0.00 -16.05 13.39
C GLN A 29 -0.17 -16.86 12.11
N LYS A 30 0.95 -17.26 11.49
CA LYS A 30 0.96 -18.13 10.32
C LYS A 30 1.47 -19.51 10.72
N TYR A 31 0.66 -20.54 10.51
CA TYR A 31 1.02 -21.93 10.78
C TYR A 31 2.17 -22.37 9.87
N LEU A 32 3.20 -22.99 10.47
CA LEU A 32 4.39 -23.48 9.76
C LEU A 32 4.43 -25.00 9.65
N GLY A 33 3.65 -25.74 10.44
CA GLY A 33 3.71 -27.19 10.49
C GLY A 33 4.31 -27.73 11.79
N SER A 34 4.53 -29.04 11.81
CA SER A 34 5.33 -29.76 12.81
C SER A 34 6.84 -29.51 12.60
N ALA A 35 7.68 -30.05 13.48
CA ALA A 35 9.14 -30.02 13.28
C ALA A 35 9.54 -30.74 11.97
N GLU A 36 8.89 -31.87 11.68
CA GLU A 36 9.13 -32.69 10.49
C GLU A 36 8.73 -31.95 9.21
N ASP A 37 7.62 -31.21 9.23
CA ASP A 37 7.19 -30.39 8.07
C ASP A 37 8.21 -29.29 7.75
N ILE A 38 8.77 -28.66 8.79
CA ILE A 38 9.79 -27.60 8.65
C ILE A 38 11.11 -28.20 8.15
N ASP A 39 11.53 -29.34 8.71
CA ASP A 39 12.74 -30.05 8.30
C ASP A 39 12.64 -30.47 6.83
N ALA A 40 11.52 -31.09 6.44
CA ALA A 40 11.24 -31.45 5.05
C ALA A 40 11.29 -30.25 4.11
N ALA A 41 10.68 -29.12 4.49
CA ALA A 41 10.72 -27.89 3.70
C ALA A 41 12.14 -27.30 3.59
N MET A 42 12.97 -27.42 4.63
CA MET A 42 14.36 -26.92 4.64
C MET A 42 15.28 -27.74 3.73
N PHE A 43 15.05 -29.05 3.64
CA PHE A 43 15.80 -29.97 2.79
C PHE A 43 15.24 -30.13 1.37
N GLY A 44 14.37 -29.20 0.94
CA GLY A 44 13.94 -29.12 -0.46
C GLY A 44 12.76 -30.00 -0.82
N ALA A 45 11.94 -30.44 0.15
CA ALA A 45 10.57 -30.81 -0.17
C ALA A 45 9.91 -29.57 -0.78
N THR A 46 9.75 -29.57 -2.10
CA THR A 46 8.98 -28.57 -2.82
C THR A 46 7.55 -28.70 -2.33
N VAL A 47 7.18 -27.95 -1.29
CA VAL A 47 5.79 -27.84 -0.86
C VAL A 47 5.07 -27.15 -2.02
N MET A 48 4.52 -27.97 -2.91
CA MET A 48 3.72 -27.48 -4.02
C MET A 48 2.51 -26.78 -3.41
N PRO A 49 2.30 -25.49 -3.72
CA PRO A 49 1.16 -24.77 -3.15
C PRO A 49 -0.13 -25.46 -3.59
N SER A 50 -0.99 -25.79 -2.63
CA SER A 50 -2.31 -26.37 -2.91
C SER A 50 -3.23 -25.40 -3.67
N ARG A 51 -2.89 -24.11 -3.65
CA ARG A 51 -3.57 -23.06 -4.40
C ARG A 51 -2.61 -21.92 -4.74
N THR A 52 -2.68 -21.44 -5.97
CA THR A 52 -2.05 -20.20 -6.40
C THR A 52 -3.12 -19.13 -6.63
N ARG A 53 -2.70 -17.86 -6.60
CA ARG A 53 -3.53 -16.72 -7.00
C ARG A 53 -2.73 -15.86 -7.95
N HIS A 54 -3.33 -15.50 -9.07
CA HIS A 54 -2.77 -14.52 -9.99
C HIS A 54 -3.13 -13.12 -9.49
N LEU A 55 -2.13 -12.27 -9.32
CA LEU A 55 -2.28 -10.88 -8.89
C LEU A 55 -1.55 -9.98 -9.86
N LYS A 56 -2.18 -8.85 -10.24
CA LYS A 56 -1.49 -7.80 -10.98
C LYS A 56 -0.37 -7.22 -10.11
N PHE A 57 0.84 -7.12 -10.65
CA PHE A 57 2.04 -6.74 -9.89
C PHE A 57 2.86 -5.65 -10.57
N GLY A 58 3.35 -5.88 -11.79
CA GLY A 58 4.40 -5.06 -12.42
C GLY A 58 4.08 -3.56 -12.45
N ASP A 59 2.97 -3.19 -13.11
CA ASP A 59 2.58 -1.79 -13.29
C ASP A 59 2.31 -1.09 -11.96
N LEU A 60 1.70 -1.80 -11.01
CA LEU A 60 1.43 -1.27 -9.68
C LEU A 60 2.70 -1.11 -8.87
N ALA A 61 3.63 -2.06 -8.93
CA ALA A 61 4.92 -1.98 -8.25
C ALA A 61 5.77 -0.83 -8.80
N ALA A 62 5.80 -0.66 -10.13
CA ALA A 62 6.50 0.44 -10.78
C ALA A 62 5.91 1.80 -10.38
N THR A 63 4.58 1.92 -10.43
CA THR A 63 3.88 3.15 -10.03
C THR A 63 4.10 3.47 -8.56
N TRP A 64 3.97 2.46 -7.69
CA TRP A 64 4.17 2.63 -6.26
C TRP A 64 5.62 3.00 -5.91
N GLY A 65 6.60 2.43 -6.61
CA GLY A 65 8.01 2.80 -6.47
C GLY A 65 8.27 4.28 -6.78
N VAL A 66 7.64 4.83 -7.82
CA VAL A 66 7.74 6.28 -8.14
C VAL A 66 7.06 7.14 -7.06
N ILE A 67 5.91 6.71 -6.54
CA ILE A 67 5.21 7.37 -5.43
C ILE A 67 6.10 7.44 -4.18
N GLU A 68 6.77 6.33 -3.85
CA GLU A 68 7.70 6.24 -2.71
C GLU A 68 8.97 7.08 -2.94
N GLN A 69 9.56 7.01 -4.13
CA GLN A 69 10.75 7.81 -4.49
C GLN A 69 10.46 9.31 -4.37
N LEU A 70 9.29 9.75 -4.85
CA LEU A 70 8.83 11.13 -4.71
C LEU A 70 8.34 11.45 -3.29
N GLY A 71 8.22 10.49 -2.38
CA GLY A 71 7.73 10.70 -1.01
C GLY A 71 6.37 11.40 -0.99
N VAL A 72 5.46 10.97 -1.86
CA VAL A 72 4.16 11.63 -2.08
C VAL A 72 3.34 11.63 -0.80
N VAL A 73 3.30 10.50 -0.10
CA VAL A 73 2.51 10.35 1.13
C VAL A 73 3.03 11.29 2.21
N GLU A 74 4.35 11.34 2.39
CA GLU A 74 5.02 12.15 3.39
C GLU A 74 4.80 13.64 3.13
N ILE A 75 4.97 14.09 1.88
CA ILE A 75 4.76 15.50 1.51
C ILE A 75 3.33 15.93 1.79
N ILE A 76 2.34 15.10 1.43
CA ILE A 76 0.92 15.42 1.65
C ILE A 76 0.61 15.45 3.15
N ASP A 77 1.03 14.44 3.90
CA ASP A 77 0.72 14.33 5.33
C ASP A 77 1.42 15.41 6.16
N GLU A 78 2.59 15.89 5.74
CA GLU A 78 3.26 17.05 6.37
C GLU A 78 2.50 18.36 6.15
N VAL A 79 1.79 18.51 5.03
CA VAL A 79 1.02 19.73 4.72
C VAL A 79 -0.35 19.68 5.41
N VAL A 80 -1.07 18.57 5.26
CA VAL A 80 -2.45 18.38 5.78
C VAL A 80 -2.46 18.07 7.28
N GLY A 81 -1.32 17.65 7.82
CA GLY A 81 -1.16 17.23 9.21
C GLY A 81 -1.53 15.76 9.46
N GLY A 82 -1.45 15.37 10.74
CA GLY A 82 -1.55 13.97 11.15
C GLY A 82 -2.88 13.28 10.80
N ARG A 83 -2.79 11.96 10.63
CA ARG A 83 -3.95 11.07 10.42
C ARG A 83 -4.96 11.19 11.57
N ARG A 84 -6.25 11.36 11.24
CA ARG A 84 -7.34 11.25 12.22
C ARG A 84 -7.39 9.85 12.84
N THR A 85 -7.76 9.77 14.12
CA THR A 85 -7.81 8.49 14.85
C THR A 85 -8.80 7.49 14.25
N ASP A 86 -9.89 7.97 13.66
CA ASP A 86 -10.96 7.18 13.04
C ASP A 86 -10.73 6.86 11.54
N ALA A 87 -9.68 7.42 10.93
CA ALA A 87 -9.37 7.21 9.53
C ALA A 87 -8.52 5.94 9.34
N GLY A 88 -8.90 5.07 8.40
CA GLY A 88 -8.15 3.83 8.11
C GLY A 88 -6.73 4.05 7.59
N ALA A 89 -6.45 5.22 6.99
CA ALA A 89 -5.16 5.62 6.47
C ALA A 89 -5.04 7.16 6.50
N SER A 90 -3.85 7.69 6.22
CA SER A 90 -3.62 9.13 6.10
C SER A 90 -4.17 9.70 4.78
N VAL A 91 -4.27 11.03 4.66
CA VAL A 91 -4.73 11.68 3.43
C VAL A 91 -3.77 11.40 2.29
N GLY A 92 -2.46 11.47 2.54
CA GLY A 92 -1.41 11.11 1.60
C GLY A 92 -1.54 9.67 1.11
N THR A 93 -1.85 8.73 2.00
CA THR A 93 -2.05 7.33 1.62
C THR A 93 -3.24 7.17 0.68
N TYR A 94 -4.39 7.80 0.96
CA TYR A 94 -5.56 7.72 0.08
C TYR A 94 -5.33 8.36 -1.29
N LEU A 95 -4.60 9.48 -1.34
CA LEU A 95 -4.23 10.11 -2.61
C LEU A 95 -3.22 9.28 -3.40
N ALA A 96 -2.24 8.67 -2.74
CA ALA A 96 -1.30 7.75 -3.38
C ALA A 96 -2.02 6.52 -3.96
N LEU A 97 -2.97 5.94 -3.22
CA LEU A 97 -3.83 4.85 -3.70
C LEU A 97 -4.66 5.27 -4.91
N ALA A 98 -5.27 6.46 -4.88
CA ALA A 98 -6.03 7.00 -5.99
C ALA A 98 -5.15 7.24 -7.23
N CYS A 99 -3.95 7.80 -7.04
CA CYS A 99 -2.95 7.98 -8.08
C CYS A 99 -2.57 6.65 -8.73
N ALA A 100 -2.24 5.64 -7.91
CA ALA A 100 -1.90 4.31 -8.39
C ALA A 100 -3.04 3.68 -9.22
N ASN A 101 -4.30 3.83 -8.79
CA ASN A 101 -5.43 3.37 -9.59
C ASN A 101 -5.55 4.09 -10.93
N ARG A 102 -5.37 5.42 -10.94
CA ARG A 102 -5.46 6.22 -12.17
C ARG A 102 -4.36 5.96 -13.18
N ILE A 103 -3.20 5.48 -12.75
CA ILE A 103 -2.10 5.14 -13.64
C ILE A 103 -2.25 3.70 -14.16
N VAL A 104 -2.61 2.76 -13.27
CA VAL A 104 -2.52 1.32 -13.57
C VAL A 104 -3.77 0.77 -14.26
N ASP A 105 -4.95 1.08 -13.76
CA ASP A 105 -6.21 0.48 -14.23
C ASP A 105 -7.39 1.35 -13.72
N PRO A 106 -7.65 2.49 -14.37
CA PRO A 106 -8.59 3.49 -13.88
C PRO A 106 -9.97 2.91 -13.65
N CYS A 107 -10.48 3.03 -12.42
CA CYS A 107 -11.84 2.62 -12.09
C CYS A 107 -12.51 3.63 -11.16
N SER A 108 -13.83 3.46 -10.95
CA SER A 108 -14.54 4.31 -10.01
C SER A 108 -14.07 4.05 -8.56
N LYS A 109 -14.17 5.05 -7.68
CA LYS A 109 -13.88 4.87 -6.23
C LYS A 109 -14.70 3.72 -5.62
N ARG A 110 -15.90 3.45 -6.14
CA ARG A 110 -16.76 2.32 -5.71
C ARG A 110 -16.17 0.96 -6.10
N GLY A 111 -15.46 0.88 -7.23
CA GLY A 111 -14.79 -0.33 -7.69
C GLY A 111 -13.39 -0.54 -7.11
N PHE A 112 -12.86 0.43 -6.34
CA PHE A 112 -11.48 0.40 -5.87
C PHE A 112 -11.16 -0.84 -5.03
N ALA A 113 -12.01 -1.19 -4.06
CA ALA A 113 -11.75 -2.31 -3.16
C ALA A 113 -11.68 -3.66 -3.90
N GLU A 114 -12.52 -3.84 -4.92
CA GLU A 114 -12.51 -5.03 -5.77
C GLU A 114 -11.26 -5.07 -6.66
N TRP A 115 -10.92 -3.93 -7.29
CA TRP A 115 -9.68 -3.81 -8.05
C TRP A 115 -8.45 -4.14 -7.19
N TRP A 116 -8.35 -3.54 -6.00
CA TRP A 116 -7.22 -3.72 -5.09
C TRP A 116 -7.01 -5.17 -4.66
N GLU A 117 -8.09 -5.94 -4.49
CA GLU A 117 -7.96 -7.36 -4.19
C GLU A 117 -7.32 -8.17 -5.31
N GLY A 118 -7.48 -7.74 -6.56
CA GLY A 118 -6.85 -8.35 -7.73
C GLY A 118 -5.36 -8.01 -7.89
N THR A 119 -4.80 -7.16 -7.03
CA THR A 119 -3.40 -6.72 -7.12
C THR A 119 -2.54 -7.26 -5.97
N ALA A 120 -1.23 -7.14 -6.13
CA ALA A 120 -0.26 -7.40 -5.07
C ALA A 120 -0.15 -6.24 -4.05
N GLY A 121 -1.01 -5.21 -4.16
CA GLY A 121 -1.00 -3.99 -3.36
C GLY A 121 -0.89 -4.19 -1.85
N ARG A 122 -1.57 -5.22 -1.32
CA ARG A 122 -1.57 -5.56 0.10
C ARG A 122 -0.19 -5.90 0.67
N ARG A 123 0.80 -6.19 -0.18
CA ARG A 123 2.19 -6.44 0.27
C ARG A 123 2.88 -5.16 0.75
N TRP A 124 2.55 -4.01 0.16
CA TRP A 124 3.15 -2.71 0.49
C TRP A 124 2.23 -1.91 1.41
N VAL A 125 0.95 -1.83 1.07
CA VAL A 125 -0.05 -1.05 1.82
C VAL A 125 -0.98 -1.98 2.59
N LYS A 126 -0.70 -2.13 3.89
CA LYS A 126 -1.43 -3.03 4.79
C LYS A 126 -2.72 -2.39 5.29
N LEU A 127 -3.70 -2.29 4.39
CA LEU A 127 -5.05 -1.79 4.70
C LEU A 127 -6.10 -2.90 4.66
N ASP A 128 -7.03 -2.81 5.60
CA ASP A 128 -8.23 -3.62 5.61
C ASP A 128 -9.16 -3.21 4.47
N ARG A 129 -9.98 -4.16 3.98
CA ARG A 129 -10.93 -3.89 2.89
C ARG A 129 -11.88 -2.74 3.22
N GLN A 130 -12.27 -2.58 4.50
CA GLN A 130 -13.13 -1.49 4.96
C GLN A 130 -12.48 -0.11 4.84
N ALA A 131 -11.15 -0.03 4.94
CA ALA A 131 -10.44 1.23 4.71
C ALA A 131 -10.47 1.63 3.22
N LEU A 132 -10.72 0.69 2.32
CA LEU A 132 -10.80 0.93 0.87
C LEU A 132 -12.22 1.27 0.39
N ASP A 133 -13.15 1.52 1.31
CA ASP A 133 -14.48 2.01 0.96
C ASP A 133 -14.38 3.39 0.29
N HIS A 134 -15.12 3.59 -0.80
CA HIS A 134 -15.15 4.85 -1.55
C HIS A 134 -15.38 6.10 -0.68
N ARG A 135 -16.13 6.00 0.42
CA ARG A 135 -16.36 7.11 1.36
C ARG A 135 -15.07 7.57 2.01
N ARG A 136 -14.15 6.66 2.31
CA ARG A 136 -12.85 6.99 2.90
C ARG A 136 -11.98 7.83 1.98
N PHE A 137 -12.07 7.58 0.67
CA PHE A 137 -11.40 8.42 -0.33
C PHE A 137 -12.00 9.83 -0.37
N TRP A 138 -13.32 9.97 -0.24
CA TRP A 138 -13.97 11.28 -0.18
C TRP A 138 -13.65 12.01 1.12
N ASP A 139 -13.74 11.35 2.27
CA ASP A 139 -13.36 11.92 3.57
C ASP A 139 -11.92 12.48 3.56
N ALA A 140 -11.00 11.81 2.86
CA ALA A 140 -9.62 12.25 2.70
C ALA A 140 -9.48 13.44 1.72
N MET A 141 -10.26 13.45 0.63
CA MET A 141 -10.24 14.55 -0.34
C MET A 141 -10.90 15.83 0.21
N ASP A 142 -11.97 15.70 0.98
CA ASP A 142 -12.69 16.83 1.60
C ASP A 142 -11.85 17.54 2.67
N ARG A 143 -10.74 16.93 3.09
CA ARG A 143 -9.78 17.52 4.03
C ARG A 143 -8.76 18.46 3.36
N LEU A 144 -8.63 18.42 2.04
CA LEU A 144 -7.63 19.19 1.31
C LEU A 144 -8.17 20.55 0.90
N GLU A 145 -7.56 21.60 1.45
CA GLU A 145 -7.82 22.96 1.03
C GLU A 145 -7.03 23.33 -0.24
N VAL A 146 -7.54 24.31 -0.99
CA VAL A 146 -6.91 24.73 -2.25
C VAL A 146 -5.48 25.26 -2.02
N ASP A 147 -5.23 25.94 -0.92
CA ASP A 147 -3.89 26.44 -0.60
C ASP A 147 -2.92 25.32 -0.21
N GLU A 148 -3.40 24.28 0.48
CA GLU A 148 -2.61 23.08 0.77
C GLU A 148 -2.23 22.35 -0.53
N LEU A 149 -3.16 22.23 -1.48
CA LEU A 149 -2.89 21.63 -2.79
C LEU A 149 -1.77 22.35 -3.54
N ARG A 150 -1.75 23.69 -3.53
CA ARG A 150 -0.69 24.49 -4.16
C ARG A 150 0.67 24.23 -3.53
N VAL A 151 0.71 24.10 -2.20
CA VAL A 151 1.96 23.78 -1.47
C VAL A 151 2.43 22.38 -1.84
N ILE A 152 1.52 21.39 -1.83
CA ILE A 152 1.82 20.00 -2.20
C ILE A 152 2.36 19.93 -3.64
N GLU A 153 1.68 20.56 -4.59
CA GLU A 153 2.09 20.60 -6.00
C GLU A 153 3.49 21.21 -6.16
N THR A 154 3.75 22.34 -5.50
CA THR A 154 5.07 22.99 -5.53
C THR A 154 6.17 22.08 -4.97
N ARG A 155 5.90 21.40 -3.86
CA ARG A 155 6.87 20.51 -3.21
C ARG A 155 7.15 19.26 -4.05
N LEU A 156 6.10 18.66 -4.61
CA LEU A 156 6.23 17.52 -5.51
C LEU A 156 6.98 17.91 -6.78
N GLY A 157 6.62 19.03 -7.42
CA GLY A 157 7.31 19.52 -8.61
C GLY A 157 8.80 19.75 -8.38
N ARG A 158 9.18 20.40 -7.27
CA ARG A 158 10.60 20.58 -6.89
C ARG A 158 11.31 19.26 -6.68
N LYS A 159 10.64 18.28 -6.06
CA LYS A 159 11.22 16.96 -5.83
C LYS A 159 11.40 16.20 -7.14
N MET A 160 10.44 16.25 -8.06
CA MET A 160 10.56 15.66 -9.40
C MET A 160 11.74 16.26 -10.18
N VAL A 161 11.89 17.59 -10.16
CA VAL A 161 13.00 18.27 -10.83
C VAL A 161 14.35 17.80 -10.28
N THR A 162 14.47 17.73 -8.96
CA THR A 162 15.71 17.32 -8.29
C THR A 162 16.02 15.85 -8.52
N GLU A 163 15.03 14.98 -8.32
CA GLU A 163 15.18 13.52 -8.35
C GLU A 163 15.47 12.99 -9.76
N PHE A 164 14.83 13.58 -10.77
CA PHE A 164 14.96 13.14 -12.16
C PHE A 164 15.87 14.04 -13.01
N GLY A 165 16.48 15.08 -12.40
CA GLY A 165 17.34 16.02 -13.11
C GLY A 165 16.65 16.72 -14.28
N LEU A 166 15.38 17.11 -14.09
CA LEU A 166 14.56 17.67 -15.18
C LEU A 166 15.07 19.05 -15.58
N ASP A 167 15.34 19.24 -16.87
CA ASP A 167 15.61 20.56 -17.44
C ASP A 167 14.30 21.33 -17.63
N LEU A 168 14.22 22.51 -17.01
CA LEU A 168 13.06 23.40 -17.07
C LEU A 168 13.16 24.45 -18.18
N ALA A 169 14.23 24.43 -18.99
CA ALA A 169 14.41 25.37 -20.10
C ALA A 169 13.42 25.14 -21.25
N GLY A 170 12.82 23.95 -21.34
CA GLY A 170 11.85 23.59 -22.38
C GLY A 170 10.59 22.97 -21.80
N LEU A 171 9.44 23.31 -22.41
CA LEU A 171 8.15 22.68 -22.11
C LEU A 171 7.69 21.88 -23.32
N ALA A 172 7.61 20.56 -23.17
CA ALA A 172 6.93 19.69 -24.12
C ALA A 172 5.47 19.51 -23.67
N LEU A 173 4.53 19.95 -24.51
CA LEU A 173 3.10 19.85 -24.23
C LEU A 173 2.47 18.80 -25.15
N ASP A 174 1.92 17.74 -24.56
CA ASP A 174 1.08 16.78 -25.27
C ASP A 174 -0.40 17.17 -25.12
N MET A 175 -1.00 17.63 -26.21
CA MET A 175 -2.40 18.08 -26.26
C MET A 175 -3.42 16.94 -26.44
N THR A 176 -2.96 15.69 -26.62
CA THR A 176 -3.85 14.57 -26.98
C THR A 176 -4.85 14.23 -25.87
N ASN A 177 -4.60 14.63 -24.62
CA ASN A 177 -5.50 14.46 -23.46
C ASN A 177 -6.31 15.72 -23.08
N PHE A 178 -6.14 16.86 -23.77
CA PHE A 178 -6.85 18.11 -23.44
C PHE A 178 -8.06 18.38 -24.34
N ALA A 179 -8.11 17.77 -25.53
CA ALA A 179 -9.27 17.87 -26.42
C ALA A 179 -10.27 16.75 -26.12
N THR A 180 -11.11 16.90 -25.10
CA THR A 180 -12.29 16.04 -24.88
C THR A 180 -13.44 16.85 -24.29
#